data_AF-A0A3G2TBC9-F1
#
_entry.id   AF-A0A3G2TBC9-F1
#
_cell.length_a   1.000
_cell.length_b   1.000
_cell.length_c   1.000
_cell.angle_alpha   90.00
_cell.angle_beta   90.00
_cell.angle_gamma   90.00
#
_symmetry.space_group_name_H-M   'P 1'
#
loop_
_entity.id
_entity.type
_entity.pdbx_description
1 polymer ?
#
loop_
_entity_poly.entity_id
_entity_poly.type
_entity_poly.pdbx_seq_one_letter_code
_entity_poly.pdbx_strand_id
1 'polypeptide(L)'
;MEFIKRLFKTNKKPSDSWTMFSTSKSEVKELLVSTGQLTIGDDFLKIENYPFEPSIAFRQNIFKTNQIDDIDFKSYPPTFRVGNEIIFLTSEKKVELEEFATKNNIKTVERSWIWDWILEPFLDTEYTTETDQRLTKLLGSYGLTNNQVKSLRAEVETQMLKYNFDTMLWEWGGFNALDVLRAIRTKYKKDEYEDFYRRVMEIALLTKKTDE
;
A
#
# COMPACT_ATOMS: atom_id res chain seq x y z
N MET A 1 -2.41 -18.11 18.52
CA MET A 1 -0.99 -17.74 18.74
C MET A 1 -0.05 -18.73 18.04
N GLU A 2 -0.11 -18.85 16.70
CA GLU A 2 0.84 -19.67 15.92
C GLU A 2 1.26 -18.99 14.58
N PHE A 3 0.82 -17.76 14.33
CA PHE A 3 1.12 -17.04 13.07
C PHE A 3 2.48 -16.30 13.09
N ILE A 4 2.97 -15.91 14.28
CA ILE A 4 4.17 -15.06 14.44
C ILE A 4 5.48 -15.83 14.17
N LYS A 5 5.50 -17.16 14.24
CA LYS A 5 6.73 -17.95 14.10
C LYS A 5 7.18 -18.17 12.66
N ARG A 6 6.33 -17.89 11.65
CA ARG A 6 6.67 -18.12 10.24
C ARG A 6 7.40 -16.96 9.57
N LEU A 7 7.41 -15.78 10.18
CA LEU A 7 8.01 -14.54 9.63
C LEU A 7 9.54 -14.43 9.81
N PHE A 8 10.18 -15.33 10.56
CA PHE A 8 11.60 -15.21 10.90
C PHE A 8 12.39 -16.47 10.55
N LYS A 9 12.65 -16.68 9.26
CA LYS A 9 13.79 -17.48 8.79
C LYS A 9 14.69 -16.60 7.92
N THR A 10 15.57 -15.85 8.58
CA THR A 10 16.64 -15.10 7.93
C THR A 10 17.87 -15.98 7.78
N ASN A 11 18.31 -16.19 6.54
CA ASN A 11 19.68 -16.61 6.24
C ASN A 11 20.03 -16.12 4.83
N LYS A 12 20.57 -14.91 4.73
CA LYS A 12 21.41 -14.50 3.60
C LYS A 12 22.59 -13.65 4.10
N LYS A 13 23.78 -14.07 3.69
CA LYS A 13 25.06 -13.36 3.87
C LYS A 13 25.06 -12.03 3.09
N PRO A 14 25.83 -11.02 3.51
CA PRO A 14 25.98 -9.79 2.73
C PRO A 14 26.73 -10.12 1.43
N SER A 15 26.12 -9.82 0.29
CA SER A 15 26.79 -9.85 -1.01
C SER A 15 27.30 -8.46 -1.35
N ASP A 16 28.61 -8.39 -1.61
CA ASP A 16 29.34 -7.23 -2.11
C ASP A 16 28.82 -6.73 -3.47
N SER A 17 28.94 -5.40 -3.66
CA SER A 17 28.62 -4.57 -4.83
C SER A 17 27.15 -4.20 -5.05
N TRP A 18 26.82 -2.94 -4.75
CA TRP A 18 25.60 -2.27 -5.21
C TRP A 18 25.89 -1.70 -6.61
N THR A 19 25.46 -2.38 -7.67
CA THR A 19 25.31 -1.76 -8.99
C THR A 19 24.02 -0.96 -9.00
N MET A 20 24.12 0.35 -9.26
CA MET A 20 22.97 1.23 -9.50
C MET A 20 22.08 0.59 -10.60
N PHE A 21 20.79 0.49 -10.29
CA PHE A 21 19.92 -0.62 -10.67
C PHE A 21 19.61 -0.77 -12.19
N SER A 22 19.46 -2.02 -12.63
CA SER A 22 19.35 -2.45 -14.03
C SER A 22 17.93 -2.86 -14.45
N THR A 23 16.90 -2.14 -13.97
CA THR A 23 15.50 -2.50 -14.23
C THR A 23 15.20 -2.49 -15.73
N SER A 24 14.67 -3.60 -16.23
CA SER A 24 14.36 -3.73 -17.66
C SER A 24 13.13 -2.91 -18.05
N LYS A 25 12.98 -2.54 -19.34
CA LYS A 25 11.78 -1.83 -19.81
C LYS A 25 10.46 -2.55 -19.52
N SER A 26 10.46 -3.89 -19.50
CA SER A 26 9.29 -4.68 -19.12
C SER A 26 9.01 -4.61 -17.62
N GLU A 27 10.05 -4.60 -16.78
CA GLU A 27 9.91 -4.47 -15.33
C GLU A 27 9.39 -3.07 -14.95
N VAL A 28 9.85 -2.00 -15.61
CA VAL A 28 9.30 -0.63 -15.41
C VAL A 28 7.80 -0.58 -15.69
N LYS A 29 7.31 -1.27 -16.73
CA LYS A 29 5.88 -1.34 -17.03
C LYS A 29 5.07 -2.01 -15.93
N GLU A 30 5.63 -3.03 -15.28
CA GLU A 30 5.00 -3.69 -14.14
C GLU A 30 5.02 -2.83 -12.88
N LEU A 31 6.04 -1.98 -12.69
CA LEU A 31 6.11 -1.03 -11.59
C LEU A 31 5.05 0.08 -11.71
N LEU A 32 4.71 0.54 -12.93
CA LEU A 32 3.84 1.71 -13.16
C LEU A 32 2.40 1.33 -13.56
N VAL A 33 1.87 0.21 -13.06
CA VAL A 33 0.49 -0.22 -13.36
C VAL A 33 -0.56 0.76 -12.81
N SER A 34 -1.61 1.03 -13.60
CA SER A 34 -2.71 1.93 -13.20
C SER A 34 -3.65 1.25 -12.19
N THR A 35 -4.40 2.04 -11.41
CA THR A 35 -5.45 1.54 -10.49
C THR A 35 -6.76 1.19 -11.20
N GLY A 36 -6.72 1.01 -12.53
CA GLY A 36 -7.89 0.76 -13.35
C GLY A 36 -8.72 2.02 -13.65
N GLN A 37 -9.88 1.81 -14.26
CA GLN A 37 -10.85 2.85 -14.61
C GLN A 37 -12.04 2.79 -13.66
N LEU A 38 -12.41 3.94 -13.09
CA LEU A 38 -13.55 4.05 -12.19
C LEU A 38 -14.78 4.59 -12.94
N THR A 39 -15.89 3.87 -12.84
CA THR A 39 -17.22 4.35 -13.19
C THR A 39 -18.06 4.42 -11.92
N ILE A 40 -18.68 5.57 -11.67
CA ILE A 40 -19.55 5.81 -10.53
C ILE A 40 -20.98 5.80 -11.05
N GLY A 41 -21.76 4.81 -10.61
CA GLY A 41 -23.20 4.74 -10.88
C GLY A 41 -24.01 5.32 -9.73
N ASP A 42 -25.34 5.18 -9.79
CA ASP A 42 -26.22 5.68 -8.74
C ASP A 42 -26.02 4.98 -7.39
N ASP A 43 -25.92 3.64 -7.42
CA ASP A 43 -25.83 2.76 -6.26
C ASP A 43 -24.64 1.78 -6.33
N PHE A 44 -23.66 2.06 -7.21
CA PHE A 44 -22.51 1.19 -7.40
C PHE A 44 -21.24 1.94 -7.81
N LEU A 45 -20.09 1.36 -7.47
CA LEU A 45 -18.79 1.66 -8.05
C LEU A 45 -18.37 0.52 -8.97
N LYS A 46 -17.93 0.84 -10.19
CA LYS A 46 -17.37 -0.14 -11.12
C LYS A 46 -15.90 0.18 -11.40
N ILE A 47 -15.05 -0.83 -11.32
CA ILE A 47 -13.60 -0.73 -11.47
C ILE A 47 -13.15 -1.70 -12.54
N GLU A 48 -12.64 -1.19 -13.65
CA GLU A 48 -12.18 -2.01 -14.77
C GLU A 48 -10.66 -2.01 -14.84
N ASN A 49 -10.07 -3.13 -15.24
CA ASN A 49 -8.62 -3.29 -15.38
C ASN A 49 -7.84 -3.06 -14.07
N TYR A 50 -8.39 -3.52 -12.94
CA TYR A 50 -7.67 -3.48 -11.67
C TYR A 50 -6.42 -4.37 -11.74
N PRO A 51 -5.23 -3.92 -11.29
CA PRO A 51 -3.98 -4.59 -11.66
C PRO A 51 -3.55 -5.72 -10.72
N PHE A 52 -4.24 -5.91 -9.58
CA PHE A 52 -3.77 -6.77 -8.49
C PHE A 52 -4.56 -8.08 -8.39
N GLU A 53 -4.04 -9.17 -8.95
CA GLU A 53 -4.71 -10.48 -8.98
C GLU A 53 -5.26 -11.00 -7.63
N PRO A 54 -4.57 -10.79 -6.48
CA PRO A 54 -5.09 -11.17 -5.17
C PRO A 54 -6.35 -10.39 -4.72
N SER A 55 -6.57 -9.21 -5.30
CA SER A 55 -7.65 -8.29 -4.91
C SER A 55 -9.03 -8.83 -5.28
N ILE A 56 -10.03 -8.53 -4.46
CA ILE A 56 -11.43 -8.72 -4.83
C ILE A 56 -11.77 -7.92 -6.10
N ALA A 57 -11.24 -6.71 -6.25
CA ALA A 57 -11.50 -5.84 -7.42
C ALA A 57 -10.92 -6.36 -8.73
N PHE A 58 -9.99 -7.33 -8.68
CA PHE A 58 -9.53 -8.03 -9.88
C PHE A 58 -10.53 -9.06 -10.40
N ARG A 59 -11.27 -9.71 -9.49
CA ARG A 59 -12.23 -10.79 -9.82
C ARG A 59 -13.66 -10.30 -9.98
N GLN A 60 -14.00 -9.22 -9.28
CA GLN A 60 -15.29 -8.57 -9.30
C GLN A 60 -15.07 -7.09 -9.63
N ASN A 61 -15.73 -6.62 -10.69
CA ASN A 61 -15.56 -5.24 -11.16
C ASN A 61 -16.70 -4.31 -10.74
N ILE A 62 -17.78 -4.77 -10.09
CA ILE A 62 -18.92 -3.93 -9.66
C ILE A 62 -19.14 -4.13 -8.16
N PHE A 63 -19.17 -3.04 -7.40
CA PHE A 63 -19.41 -3.00 -5.96
C PHE A 63 -20.66 -2.19 -5.67
N LYS A 64 -21.69 -2.82 -5.12
CA LYS A 64 -22.90 -2.15 -4.67
C LYS A 64 -22.64 -1.40 -3.35
N THR A 65 -23.40 -0.35 -3.09
CA THR A 65 -23.24 0.49 -1.89
C THR A 65 -23.29 -0.31 -0.59
N ASN A 66 -24.11 -1.36 -0.52
CA ASN A 66 -24.21 -2.26 0.64
C ASN A 66 -22.99 -3.19 0.85
N GLN A 67 -22.05 -3.23 -0.10
CA GLN A 67 -20.78 -3.96 0.03
C GLN A 67 -19.63 -3.04 0.47
N ILE A 68 -19.84 -1.72 0.42
CA ILE A 68 -18.80 -0.72 0.72
C ILE A 68 -18.92 -0.35 2.19
N ASP A 69 -17.89 -0.66 2.97
CA ASP A 69 -17.90 -0.39 4.41
C ASP A 69 -17.62 1.08 4.72
N ASP A 70 -16.62 1.65 4.04
CA ASP A 70 -16.24 3.06 4.16
C ASP A 70 -15.40 3.56 2.98
N ILE A 71 -15.43 4.88 2.77
CA ILE A 71 -14.68 5.58 1.72
C ILE A 71 -13.75 6.62 2.38
N ASP A 72 -12.52 6.68 1.90
CA ASP A 72 -11.56 7.76 2.18
C ASP A 72 -11.22 8.47 0.87
N PHE A 73 -11.92 9.56 0.62
CA PHE A 73 -11.63 10.44 -0.53
C PHE A 73 -10.54 11.46 -0.23
N LYS A 74 -10.08 11.57 1.03
CA LYS A 74 -8.98 12.47 1.40
C LYS A 74 -7.63 11.84 1.11
N SER A 75 -7.51 10.51 1.21
CA SER A 75 -6.34 9.75 0.79
C SER A 75 -5.96 10.02 -0.67
N TYR A 76 -4.67 9.90 -0.97
CA TYR A 76 -4.14 10.06 -2.33
C TYR A 76 -3.34 8.80 -2.72
N PRO A 77 -3.88 7.95 -3.62
CA PRO A 77 -5.19 8.07 -4.26
C PRO A 77 -6.37 7.77 -3.31
N PRO A 78 -7.61 8.17 -3.66
CA PRO A 78 -8.81 7.79 -2.92
C PRO A 78 -8.97 6.28 -2.79
N THR A 79 -9.61 5.84 -1.71
CA THR A 79 -9.76 4.42 -1.39
C THR A 79 -11.13 4.10 -0.82
N PHE A 80 -11.67 2.91 -1.07
CA PHE A 80 -12.81 2.37 -0.33
C PHE A 80 -12.48 1.01 0.26
N ARG A 81 -13.25 0.58 1.25
CA ARG A 81 -13.03 -0.68 1.97
C ARG A 81 -14.17 -1.66 1.75
N VAL A 82 -13.81 -2.93 1.54
CA VAL A 82 -14.73 -4.07 1.51
C VAL A 82 -14.14 -5.15 2.42
N GLY A 83 -14.75 -5.37 3.58
CA GLY A 83 -14.21 -6.25 4.62
C GLY A 83 -12.80 -5.83 5.04
N ASN A 84 -11.84 -6.73 4.88
CA ASN A 84 -10.44 -6.50 5.27
C ASN A 84 -9.56 -6.01 4.10
N GLU A 85 -10.16 -5.47 3.04
CA GLU A 85 -9.42 -5.03 1.85
C GLU A 85 -9.68 -3.57 1.54
N ILE A 86 -8.60 -2.82 1.29
CA ILE A 86 -8.65 -1.45 0.79
C ILE A 86 -8.46 -1.49 -0.72
N ILE A 87 -9.43 -0.94 -1.45
CA ILE A 87 -9.38 -0.81 -2.90
C ILE A 87 -9.01 0.62 -3.27
N PHE A 88 -7.86 0.76 -3.93
CA PHE A 88 -7.35 2.03 -4.47
C PHE A 88 -8.12 2.45 -5.72
N LEU A 89 -8.47 3.73 -5.83
CA LEU A 89 -9.21 4.30 -6.96
C LEU A 89 -8.33 5.24 -7.77
N THR A 90 -8.81 5.71 -8.91
CA THR A 90 -8.20 6.85 -9.60
C THR A 90 -8.57 8.15 -8.88
N SER A 91 -7.63 9.09 -8.80
CA SER A 91 -7.85 10.42 -8.21
C SER A 91 -8.71 11.34 -9.10
N GLU A 92 -8.90 10.98 -10.38
CA GLU A 92 -9.64 11.79 -11.37
C GLU A 92 -11.09 12.07 -10.97
N LYS A 93 -11.70 11.19 -10.19
CA LYS A 93 -13.13 11.25 -9.82
C LYS A 93 -13.37 11.54 -8.34
N LYS A 94 -12.41 12.20 -7.68
CA LYS A 94 -12.46 12.45 -6.23
C LYS A 94 -13.74 13.19 -5.78
N VAL A 95 -14.13 14.24 -6.51
CA VAL A 95 -15.33 15.04 -6.19
C VAL A 95 -16.59 14.19 -6.36
N GLU A 96 -16.70 13.47 -7.48
CA GLU A 96 -17.82 12.58 -7.78
C GLU A 96 -17.94 11.43 -6.75
N LEU A 97 -16.81 10.95 -6.22
CA LEU A 97 -16.76 9.93 -5.19
C LEU A 97 -17.27 10.46 -3.83
N GLU A 98 -16.95 11.71 -3.48
CA GLU A 98 -17.47 12.38 -2.27
C GLU A 98 -18.99 12.58 -2.36
N GLU A 99 -19.48 13.02 -3.52
CA GLU A 99 -20.92 13.13 -3.78
C GLU A 99 -21.63 11.77 -3.71
N PHE A 100 -21.03 10.73 -4.30
CA PHE A 100 -21.55 9.36 -4.24
C PHE A 100 -21.65 8.84 -2.81
N ALA A 101 -20.61 9.05 -2.00
CA ALA A 101 -20.60 8.64 -0.59
C ALA A 101 -21.72 9.34 0.19
N THR A 102 -21.87 10.65 -0.02
CA THR A 102 -22.90 11.46 0.63
C THR A 102 -24.31 11.02 0.22
N LYS A 103 -24.57 10.87 -1.09
CA LYS A 103 -25.87 10.45 -1.64
C LYS A 103 -26.33 9.10 -1.10
N ASN A 104 -25.38 8.16 -0.96
CA ASN A 104 -25.67 6.79 -0.55
C ASN A 104 -25.48 6.54 0.96
N ASN A 105 -25.23 7.58 1.76
CA ASN A 105 -24.96 7.49 3.20
C ASN A 105 -23.84 6.49 3.55
N ILE A 106 -22.80 6.42 2.71
CA ILE A 106 -21.62 5.59 2.98
C ILE A 106 -20.74 6.32 3.98
N LYS A 107 -20.24 5.60 4.99
CA LYS A 107 -19.33 6.15 5.99
C LYS A 107 -18.07 6.70 5.33
N THR A 108 -17.71 7.93 5.67
CA THR A 108 -16.46 8.56 5.24
C THR A 108 -15.44 8.52 6.36
N VAL A 109 -14.18 8.25 6.03
CA VAL A 109 -13.08 8.09 7.00
C VAL A 109 -11.82 8.78 6.50
N GLU A 110 -10.87 8.98 7.41
CA GLU A 110 -9.50 9.39 7.10
C GLU A 110 -8.56 8.30 7.65
N ARG A 111 -7.91 7.56 6.76
CA ARG A 111 -7.08 6.40 7.10
C ARG A 111 -5.68 6.83 7.50
N SER A 112 -5.07 6.03 8.38
CA SER A 112 -3.72 6.26 8.87
C SER A 112 -2.65 5.98 7.80
N TRP A 113 -1.57 6.75 7.83
CA TRP A 113 -0.48 6.72 6.84
C TRP A 113 0.62 5.70 7.22
N ILE A 114 0.21 4.51 7.65
CA ILE A 114 1.12 3.53 8.27
C ILE A 114 2.19 3.08 7.29
N TRP A 115 1.79 2.84 6.03
CA TRP A 115 2.74 2.48 4.99
C TRP A 115 3.67 3.64 4.64
N ASP A 116 3.17 4.88 4.63
CA ASP A 116 3.99 6.06 4.41
C ASP A 116 5.12 6.17 5.44
N TRP A 117 4.80 5.98 6.71
CA TRP A 117 5.81 5.98 7.78
C TRP A 117 6.80 4.79 7.70
N ILE A 118 6.35 3.63 7.20
CA ILE A 118 7.23 2.48 6.98
C ILE A 118 8.20 2.79 5.84
N LEU A 119 7.72 3.41 4.77
CA LEU A 119 8.42 3.60 3.50
C LEU A 119 9.24 4.91 3.42
N GLU A 120 9.10 5.81 4.40
CA GLU A 120 9.87 7.06 4.50
C GLU A 120 11.36 6.93 4.13
N PRO A 121 12.12 5.90 4.57
CA PRO A 121 13.55 5.79 4.24
C PRO A 121 13.88 5.61 2.76
N PHE A 122 12.88 5.36 1.90
CA PHE A 122 13.07 5.11 0.47
C PHE A 122 12.74 6.32 -0.41
N LEU A 123 12.31 7.43 0.21
CA LEU A 123 12.11 8.71 -0.46
C LEU A 123 13.45 9.32 -0.89
N ASP A 124 13.41 10.22 -1.86
CA ASP A 124 14.56 11.05 -2.25
C ASP A 124 14.71 12.25 -1.30
N THR A 125 14.75 11.94 0.01
CA THR A 125 14.90 12.91 1.10
C THR A 125 15.84 12.36 2.17
N GLU A 126 16.38 13.25 2.99
CA GLU A 126 17.28 12.85 4.07
C GLU A 126 16.51 12.10 5.17
N TYR A 127 16.94 10.86 5.46
CA TYR A 127 16.41 10.06 6.55
C TYR A 127 17.28 10.16 7.80
N THR A 128 16.90 11.02 8.74
CA THR A 128 17.67 11.28 9.97
C THR A 128 17.33 10.34 11.12
N THR A 129 18.19 10.31 12.14
CA THR A 129 17.94 9.54 13.38
C THR A 129 16.71 10.06 14.12
N GLU A 130 16.47 11.37 14.13
CA GLU A 130 15.29 11.99 14.74
C GLU A 130 14.01 11.53 14.04
N THR A 131 14.03 11.47 12.70
CA THR A 131 12.91 10.94 11.91
C THR A 131 12.66 9.47 12.21
N ASP A 132 13.70 8.63 12.29
CA ASP A 132 13.55 7.22 12.65
C ASP A 132 12.94 7.03 14.05
N GLN A 133 13.40 7.78 15.04
CA GLN A 133 12.86 7.73 16.41
C GLN A 133 11.39 8.16 16.45
N ARG A 134 11.03 9.25 15.75
CA ARG A 134 9.66 9.76 15.67
C ARG A 134 8.73 8.74 15.02
N LEU A 135 9.10 8.20 13.87
CA LEU A 135 8.29 7.24 13.13
C LEU A 135 8.20 5.90 13.86
N THR A 136 9.27 5.47 14.52
CA THR A 136 9.27 4.26 15.38
C THR A 136 8.24 4.38 16.50
N LYS A 137 8.20 5.52 17.21
CA LYS A 137 7.21 5.77 18.26
C LYS A 137 5.78 5.80 17.68
N LEU A 138 5.60 6.44 16.53
CA LEU A 138 4.31 6.55 15.87
C LEU A 138 3.78 5.18 15.43
N LEU A 139 4.60 4.39 14.73
CA LEU A 139 4.29 3.02 14.33
C LEU A 139 4.02 2.11 15.54
N GLY A 140 4.75 2.33 16.64
CA GLY A 140 4.51 1.66 17.93
C GLY A 140 3.10 1.91 18.49
N SER A 141 2.55 3.11 18.30
CA SER A 141 1.17 3.43 18.71
C SER A 141 0.11 2.68 17.89
N TYR A 142 0.47 2.11 16.74
CA TYR A 142 -0.38 1.22 15.94
C TYR A 142 -0.06 -0.28 16.17
N GLY A 143 0.81 -0.58 17.14
CA GLY A 143 1.14 -1.95 17.52
C GLY A 143 2.29 -2.60 16.75
N LEU A 144 3.00 -1.86 15.90
CA LEU A 144 4.19 -2.35 15.22
C LEU A 144 5.43 -2.22 16.11
N THR A 145 6.14 -3.34 16.29
CA THR A 145 7.42 -3.33 17.00
C THR A 145 8.56 -2.88 16.10
N ASN A 146 9.65 -2.38 16.69
CA ASN A 146 10.85 -1.96 15.94
C ASN A 146 11.39 -3.10 15.05
N ASN A 147 11.34 -4.35 15.53
CA ASN A 147 11.79 -5.50 14.75
C ASN A 147 10.89 -5.79 13.54
N GLN A 148 9.57 -5.62 13.69
CA GLN A 148 8.65 -5.74 12.55
C GLN A 148 8.90 -4.64 11.53
N VAL A 149 9.03 -3.38 11.96
CA VAL A 149 9.32 -2.24 11.06
C VAL A 149 10.63 -2.45 10.30
N LYS A 150 11.71 -2.84 11.00
CA LYS A 150 13.00 -3.15 10.36
C LYS A 150 12.89 -4.30 9.36
N SER A 151 12.13 -5.34 9.69
CA SER A 151 11.95 -6.49 8.80
C SER A 151 11.15 -6.12 7.56
N LEU A 152 10.10 -5.31 7.70
CA LEU A 152 9.30 -4.80 6.57
C LEU A 152 10.15 -3.92 5.66
N ARG A 153 10.92 -2.98 6.22
CA ARG A 153 11.83 -2.12 5.44
C ARG A 153 12.85 -2.95 4.66
N ALA A 154 13.52 -3.89 5.32
CA ALA A 154 14.47 -4.78 4.65
C ALA A 154 13.82 -5.67 3.57
N GLU A 155 12.56 -6.08 3.75
CA GLU A 155 11.84 -6.89 2.77
C GLU A 155 11.58 -6.13 1.45
N VAL A 156 11.25 -4.84 1.55
CA VAL A 156 10.80 -4.01 0.42
C VAL A 156 11.90 -3.12 -0.18
N GLU A 157 13.00 -2.91 0.55
CA GLU A 157 14.08 -1.96 0.22
C GLU A 157 14.49 -1.97 -1.26
N THR A 158 14.96 -3.11 -1.77
CA THR A 158 15.42 -3.19 -3.17
C THR A 158 14.33 -2.79 -4.17
N GLN A 159 13.07 -3.18 -3.93
CA GLN A 159 12.00 -2.89 -4.85
C GLN A 159 11.49 -1.46 -4.73
N MET A 160 11.48 -0.88 -3.53
CA MET A 160 11.15 0.53 -3.35
C MET A 160 12.21 1.44 -3.95
N LEU A 161 13.50 1.10 -3.84
CA LEU A 161 14.57 1.86 -4.50
C LEU A 161 14.47 1.78 -6.03
N LYS A 162 14.21 0.59 -6.60
CA LYS A 162 13.92 0.46 -8.04
C LYS A 162 12.68 1.25 -8.44
N TYR A 163 11.59 1.12 -7.68
CA TYR A 163 10.35 1.84 -7.93
C TYR A 163 10.60 3.36 -7.94
N ASN A 164 11.34 3.90 -6.97
CA ASN A 164 11.59 5.33 -6.90
C ASN A 164 12.54 5.83 -7.99
N PHE A 165 13.73 5.21 -8.08
CA PHE A 165 14.84 5.75 -8.87
C PHE A 165 14.87 5.26 -10.32
N ASP A 166 14.51 4.00 -10.61
CA ASP A 166 14.58 3.47 -11.98
C ASP A 166 13.38 3.88 -12.83
N THR A 167 12.27 4.23 -12.19
CA THR A 167 11.10 4.79 -12.87
C THR A 167 11.17 6.32 -12.98
N MET A 168 12.22 6.94 -12.42
CA MET A 168 12.41 8.39 -12.37
C MET A 168 11.27 9.14 -11.68
N LEU A 169 10.58 8.49 -10.72
CA LEU A 169 9.60 9.18 -9.88
C LEU A 169 10.26 10.25 -9.02
N TRP A 170 11.42 9.92 -8.43
CA TRP A 170 12.14 10.79 -7.48
C TRP A 170 11.19 11.37 -6.43
N GLU A 171 10.36 10.48 -5.88
CA GLU A 171 9.33 10.81 -4.93
C GLU A 171 9.97 11.29 -3.62
N TRP A 172 9.41 12.38 -3.10
CA TRP A 172 9.91 13.19 -1.99
C TRP A 172 8.82 13.56 -1.00
N GLY A 173 7.54 13.45 -1.38
CA GLY A 173 6.37 13.76 -0.58
C GLY A 173 5.79 12.57 0.17
N GLY A 174 5.89 11.35 -0.39
CA GLY A 174 5.46 10.14 0.31
C GLY A 174 5.18 8.95 -0.59
N PHE A 175 5.32 7.75 -0.04
CA PHE A 175 4.82 6.50 -0.63
C PHE A 175 3.72 5.93 0.23
N ASN A 176 2.81 5.15 -0.35
CA ASN A 176 1.72 4.53 0.41
C ASN A 176 1.60 3.02 0.13
N ALA A 177 0.52 2.41 0.62
CA ALA A 177 0.24 1.00 0.44
C ALA A 177 0.14 0.58 -1.05
N LEU A 178 -0.34 1.44 -1.94
CA LEU A 178 -0.38 1.17 -3.38
C LEU A 178 1.04 1.09 -3.97
N ASP A 179 1.92 1.99 -3.56
CA ASP A 179 3.29 2.06 -4.08
C ASP A 179 4.08 0.80 -3.72
N VAL A 180 3.97 0.32 -2.48
CA VAL A 180 4.65 -0.93 -2.10
C VAL A 180 4.07 -2.14 -2.82
N LEU A 181 2.76 -2.17 -3.10
CA LEU A 181 2.14 -3.25 -3.89
C LEU A 181 2.60 -3.24 -5.35
N ARG A 182 2.80 -2.06 -5.93
CA ARG A 182 3.39 -1.86 -7.25
C ARG A 182 4.85 -2.27 -7.29
N ALA A 183 5.63 -1.89 -6.27
CA ALA A 183 7.05 -2.21 -6.20
C ALA A 183 7.28 -3.73 -6.07
N ILE A 184 6.59 -4.38 -5.13
CA ILE A 184 6.90 -5.77 -4.75
C ILE A 184 6.41 -6.82 -5.75
N ARG A 185 5.44 -6.48 -6.63
CA ARG A 185 4.89 -7.42 -7.61
C ARG A 185 5.93 -7.92 -8.63
N THR A 186 7.00 -7.15 -8.85
CA THR A 186 8.10 -7.54 -9.74
C THR A 186 9.06 -8.55 -9.09
N LYS A 187 9.02 -8.68 -7.76
CA LYS A 187 9.87 -9.58 -6.97
C LYS A 187 9.23 -10.95 -6.78
N TYR A 188 7.96 -10.96 -6.37
CA TYR A 188 7.30 -12.15 -5.86
C TYR A 188 6.56 -12.93 -6.94
N LYS A 189 6.55 -14.26 -6.79
CA LYS A 189 5.63 -15.12 -7.55
C LYS A 189 4.22 -15.00 -6.98
N LYS A 190 3.24 -15.52 -7.70
CA LYS A 190 1.81 -15.42 -7.38
C LYS A 190 1.48 -15.67 -5.89
N ASP A 191 1.86 -16.82 -5.33
CA ASP A 191 1.50 -17.17 -3.95
C ASP A 191 2.20 -16.27 -2.91
N GLU A 192 3.44 -15.88 -3.17
CA GLU A 192 4.20 -14.96 -2.30
C GLU A 192 3.62 -13.54 -2.37
N TYR A 193 3.17 -13.13 -3.56
CA TYR A 193 2.53 -11.83 -3.77
C TYR A 193 1.16 -11.78 -3.11
N GLU A 194 0.38 -12.86 -3.17
CA GLU A 194 -0.90 -12.98 -2.47
C GLU A 194 -0.73 -12.88 -0.95
N ASP A 195 0.27 -13.55 -0.37
CA ASP A 195 0.61 -13.40 1.05
C ASP A 195 0.98 -11.95 1.39
N PHE A 196 1.89 -11.34 0.61
CA PHE A 196 2.31 -9.97 0.83
C PHE A 196 1.14 -8.98 0.70
N TYR A 197 0.26 -9.17 -0.30
CA TYR A 197 -0.91 -8.34 -0.52
C TYR A 197 -1.82 -8.32 0.72
N ARG A 198 -2.10 -9.50 1.30
CA ARG A 198 -2.90 -9.60 2.53
C ARG A 198 -2.23 -8.88 3.70
N ARG A 199 -0.91 -9.06 3.89
CA ARG A 199 -0.16 -8.34 4.93
C ARG A 199 -0.21 -6.83 4.77
N VAL A 200 -0.16 -6.32 3.54
CA VAL A 200 -0.30 -4.88 3.25
C VAL A 200 -1.64 -4.37 3.75
N MET A 201 -2.73 -5.07 3.46
CA MET A 201 -4.07 -4.67 3.90
C MET A 201 -4.23 -4.73 5.42
N GLU A 202 -3.75 -5.81 6.04
CA GLU A 202 -3.77 -5.94 7.50
C GLU A 202 -3.03 -4.78 8.20
N ILE A 203 -1.84 -4.41 7.68
CA ILE A 203 -1.06 -3.30 8.20
C ILE A 203 -1.76 -1.95 7.96
N ALA A 204 -2.32 -1.74 6.76
CA ALA A 204 -3.00 -0.50 6.39
C ALA A 204 -4.29 -0.26 7.21
N LEU A 205 -4.90 -1.33 7.74
CA LEU A 205 -6.11 -1.28 8.55
C LEU A 205 -5.85 -1.30 10.07
N LEU A 206 -4.59 -1.28 10.51
CA LEU A 206 -4.29 -1.17 11.94
C LEU A 206 -4.88 0.12 12.51
N THR A 207 -5.52 0.00 13.66
CA THR A 207 -6.05 1.14 14.42
C THR A 207 -5.06 1.55 15.49
N LYS A 208 -4.99 2.86 15.77
CA LYS A 208 -4.19 3.37 16.87
C LYS A 208 -4.66 2.74 18.17
N LYS A 209 -3.73 2.29 19.00
CA LYS A 209 -4.02 1.85 20.36
C LYS A 209 -4.61 3.03 21.13
N THR A 210 -5.81 2.85 21.66
CA THR A 210 -6.33 3.72 22.71
C THR A 210 -5.55 3.38 23.98
N ASP A 211 -4.91 4.38 24.58
CA ASP A 211 -4.31 4.22 25.90
C ASP A 211 -5.44 3.82 26.87
N GLU A 212 -5.40 2.60 27.41
CA GLU A 212 -6.19 2.17 28.57
C GLU A 212 -5.53 2.64 29.87
#